data_AF-A0A950BE37-F1
#
_entry.id   AF-A0A950BE37-F1
#
_cell.length_a   1.000
_cell.length_b   1.000
_cell.length_c   1.000
_cell.angle_alpha   90.00
_cell.angle_beta   90.00
_cell.angle_gamma   90.00
#
_symmetry.space_group_name_H-M   'P 1'
#
loop_
_entity.id
_entity.type
_entity.pdbx_description
1 polymer ?
#
loop_
_entity_poly.entity_id
_entity_poly.type
_entity_poly.pdbx_seq_one_letter_code
_entity_poly.pdbx_strand_id
1 'polypeptide(L)'
;YMLAFGPDPAQWKQYDCGQFIAAGAPPFLVVHGADDYLTSASYSAALVDELTRAHDKVTYLQPDGSDYSGVLVNMVHSPDDPVFTAVVRFVSGA
;
A
#
# COMPACT_ATOMS: atom_id res chain seq x y z
N TYR A 1 -18.95 0.09 3.92
CA TYR A 1 -18.66 0.43 2.51
C TYR A 1 -19.89 0.94 1.76
N MET A 2 -21.07 0.30 1.85
CA MET A 2 -22.27 0.69 1.08
C MET A 2 -22.72 2.16 1.21
N LEU A 3 -22.68 2.72 2.42
CA LEU A 3 -23.03 4.13 2.67
C LEU A 3 -22.01 5.12 2.08
N ALA A 4 -20.76 4.67 1.86
CA ALA A 4 -19.67 5.53 1.42
C ALA A 4 -19.44 5.44 -0.09
N PHE A 5 -19.56 4.24 -0.67
CA PHE A 5 -19.24 3.97 -2.08
C PHE A 5 -20.47 3.61 -2.92
N GLY A 6 -21.64 3.49 -2.30
CA GLY A 6 -22.86 3.01 -2.94
C GLY A 6 -22.93 1.49 -3.05
N PRO A 7 -24.06 0.96 -3.58
CA PRO A 7 -24.32 -0.48 -3.61
C PRO A 7 -23.69 -1.21 -4.80
N ASP A 8 -23.16 -0.49 -5.79
CA ASP A 8 -22.60 -1.05 -7.03
C ASP A 8 -21.07 -0.98 -7.04
N PRO A 9 -20.36 -2.10 -6.77
CA PRO A 9 -18.90 -2.14 -6.78
C PRO A 9 -18.26 -1.76 -8.11
N ALA A 10 -18.97 -1.92 -9.24
CA ALA A 10 -18.45 -1.54 -10.55
C ALA A 10 -18.24 -0.02 -10.64
N GLN A 11 -19.04 0.76 -9.90
CA GLN A 11 -18.91 2.21 -9.83
C GLN A 11 -17.84 2.67 -8.84
N TRP A 12 -17.32 1.78 -7.98
CA TRP A 12 -16.37 2.21 -6.95
C TRP A 12 -15.01 2.62 -7.52
N LYS A 13 -14.68 2.22 -8.76
CA LYS A 13 -13.45 2.65 -9.45
C LYS A 13 -13.36 4.17 -9.59
N GLN A 14 -14.47 4.90 -9.55
CA GLN A 14 -14.45 6.37 -9.55
C GLN A 14 -13.78 6.98 -8.30
N TYR A 15 -13.71 6.23 -7.19
CA TYR A 15 -13.05 6.62 -5.95
C TYR A 15 -11.59 6.15 -5.86
N ASP A 16 -11.12 5.43 -6.87
CA ASP A 16 -9.74 4.97 -6.94
C ASP A 16 -8.79 6.17 -7.11
N CYS A 17 -7.68 6.16 -6.39
CA CYS A 17 -6.67 7.20 -6.48
C CYS A 17 -5.79 7.07 -7.73
N GLY A 18 -5.79 5.91 -8.39
CA GLY A 18 -4.96 5.62 -9.57
C GLY A 18 -5.11 6.65 -10.70
N GLN A 19 -6.31 7.23 -10.87
CA GLN A 19 -6.58 8.25 -11.88
C GLN A 19 -5.83 9.59 -11.66
N PHE A 20 -5.31 9.83 -10.45
CA PHE A 20 -4.59 11.06 -10.09
C PHE A 20 -3.07 10.90 -10.14
N ILE A 21 -2.58 9.72 -10.55
CA ILE A 21 -1.16 9.39 -10.55
C ILE A 21 -0.57 9.80 -11.90
N ALA A 22 0.16 10.91 -11.88
CA ALA A 22 0.75 11.51 -13.07
C ALA A 22 2.24 11.13 -13.22
N ALA A 23 2.73 11.23 -14.47
CA ALA A 23 4.15 11.19 -14.75
C ALA A 23 4.86 12.34 -13.99
N GLY A 24 5.79 12.00 -13.10
CA GLY A 24 6.47 12.96 -12.22
C GLY A 24 5.96 13.01 -10.78
N ALA A 25 5.04 12.11 -10.40
CA ALA A 25 4.73 11.87 -8.99
C ALA A 25 6.00 11.50 -8.18
N PRO A 26 6.01 11.70 -6.86
CA PRO A 26 7.07 11.13 -6.03
C PRO A 26 7.06 9.60 -6.10
N PRO A 27 8.18 8.92 -5.73
CA PRO A 27 8.18 7.47 -5.57
C PRO A 27 7.05 6.99 -4.64
N PHE A 28 6.62 5.75 -4.80
CA PHE A 28 5.61 5.13 -3.93
C PHE A 28 6.23 4.00 -3.11
N LEU A 29 5.87 3.93 -1.82
CA LEU A 29 6.07 2.77 -0.96
C LEU A 29 4.69 2.23 -0.57
N VAL A 30 4.39 1.01 -0.98
CA VAL A 30 3.18 0.28 -0.61
C VAL A 30 3.58 -0.82 0.36
N VAL A 31 2.92 -0.88 1.52
CA VAL A 31 3.15 -1.91 2.53
C VAL A 31 1.83 -2.61 2.81
N HIS A 32 1.83 -3.93 2.84
CA HIS A 32 0.65 -4.72 3.15
C HIS A 32 1.04 -5.97 3.93
N GLY A 33 0.37 -6.27 5.05
CA GLY A 33 0.70 -7.45 5.86
C GLY A 33 0.42 -8.76 5.13
N ALA A 34 1.32 -9.75 5.21
CA ALA A 34 1.11 -11.04 4.55
C ALA A 34 -0.13 -11.78 5.05
N ASP A 35 -0.46 -11.61 6.32
CA ASP A 35 -1.52 -12.32 7.04
C ASP A 35 -2.72 -11.40 7.33
N ASP A 36 -2.90 -10.33 6.54
CA ASP A 36 -4.03 -9.40 6.69
C ASP A 36 -5.37 -10.12 6.43
N TYR A 37 -6.15 -10.28 7.49
CA TYR A 37 -7.47 -10.92 7.44
C TYR A 37 -8.61 -9.94 7.15
N LEU A 38 -8.36 -8.62 7.19
CA LEU A 38 -9.37 -7.60 6.88
C LEU A 38 -9.44 -7.32 5.38
N THR A 39 -8.31 -7.38 4.68
CA THR A 39 -8.26 -7.15 3.24
C THR A 39 -7.20 -8.03 2.59
N SER A 40 -7.54 -8.57 1.41
CA SER A 40 -6.62 -9.38 0.62
C SER A 40 -5.45 -8.55 0.07
N ALA A 41 -4.24 -9.11 0.15
CA ALA A 41 -3.04 -8.58 -0.49
C ALA A 41 -3.17 -8.38 -2.00
N SER A 42 -4.10 -9.11 -2.65
CA SER A 42 -4.37 -8.96 -4.09
C SER A 42 -4.80 -7.54 -4.47
N TYR A 43 -5.45 -6.80 -3.57
CA TYR A 43 -5.84 -5.42 -3.84
C TYR A 43 -4.63 -4.49 -3.86
N SER A 44 -3.72 -4.62 -2.89
CA SER A 44 -2.46 -3.87 -2.86
C SER A 44 -1.58 -4.22 -4.05
N ALA A 45 -1.51 -5.50 -4.43
CA ALA A 45 -0.78 -5.95 -5.61
C ALA A 45 -1.35 -5.33 -6.91
N ALA A 46 -2.67 -5.33 -7.08
CA ALA A 46 -3.31 -4.69 -8.24
C ALA A 46 -3.01 -3.18 -8.30
N LEU A 47 -3.00 -2.49 -7.16
CA LEU A 47 -2.59 -1.09 -7.07
C LEU A 47 -1.11 -0.91 -7.46
N VAL A 48 -0.21 -1.77 -6.98
CA VAL A 48 1.21 -1.75 -7.35
C VAL A 48 1.39 -1.95 -8.86
N ASP A 49 0.62 -2.84 -9.48
CA ASP A 49 0.65 -3.06 -10.92
C ASP A 49 0.13 -1.84 -11.71
N GLU A 50 -0.88 -1.16 -11.21
CA GLU A 50 -1.38 0.10 -11.78
C GLU A 50 -0.34 1.22 -11.64
N LEU A 51 0.22 1.38 -10.45
CA LEU A 51 1.28 2.33 -10.13
C LEU A 51 2.50 2.10 -11.02
N THR A 52 2.97 0.86 -11.15
CA THR A 52 4.18 0.53 -11.92
C THR A 52 3.98 0.79 -13.42
N ARG A 53 2.76 0.63 -13.94
CA ARG A 53 2.43 0.97 -15.33
C ARG A 53 2.40 2.48 -15.58
N ALA A 54 2.05 3.27 -14.57
CA ALA A 54 1.94 4.72 -14.66
C ALA A 54 3.20 5.47 -14.19
N HIS A 55 4.06 4.81 -13.41
CA HIS A 55 5.14 5.43 -12.64
C HIS A 55 6.35 4.50 -12.48
N ASP A 56 7.56 5.02 -12.68
CA ASP A 56 8.78 4.21 -12.75
C ASP A 56 9.32 3.73 -11.39
N LYS A 57 8.83 4.30 -10.27
CA LYS A 57 9.39 4.05 -8.93
C LYS A 57 8.31 3.67 -7.92
N VAL A 58 8.12 2.37 -7.75
CA VAL A 58 7.17 1.77 -6.81
C VAL A 58 7.89 0.66 -6.05
N THR A 59 7.86 0.72 -4.72
CA THR A 59 8.34 -0.34 -3.85
C THR A 59 7.14 -1.00 -3.18
N TYR A 60 7.06 -2.33 -3.24
CA TYR A 60 6.05 -3.10 -2.53
C TYR A 60 6.72 -3.98 -1.48
N LEU A 61 6.26 -3.87 -0.24
CA LEU A 61 6.74 -4.65 0.89
C LEU A 61 5.59 -5.42 1.53
N GLN A 62 5.80 -6.72 1.72
CA GLN A 62 4.83 -7.60 2.35
C GLN A 62 5.51 -8.35 3.50
N PRO A 63 5.49 -7.81 4.73
CA PRO A 63 6.13 -8.47 5.87
C PRO A 63 5.37 -9.75 6.26
N ASP A 64 6.12 -10.85 6.37
CA ASP A 64 5.61 -12.13 6.86
C ASP A 64 5.13 -12.01 8.31
N GLY A 65 4.13 -12.80 8.71
CA GLY A 65 3.65 -12.84 10.10
C GLY A 65 2.88 -11.59 10.54
N SER A 66 2.60 -10.67 9.62
CA SER A 66 1.98 -9.38 9.94
C SER A 66 0.57 -9.30 9.36
N ASP A 67 -0.40 -9.04 10.23
CA ASP A 67 -1.75 -8.63 9.83
C ASP A 67 -1.83 -7.09 9.68
N TYR A 68 -3.05 -6.56 9.46
CA TYR A 68 -3.29 -5.13 9.31
C TYR A 68 -2.75 -4.28 10.49
N SER A 69 -2.84 -4.81 11.72
CA SER A 69 -2.38 -4.14 12.94
C SER A 69 -0.89 -4.37 13.15
N GLY A 70 -0.42 -5.58 12.88
CA GLY A 70 0.97 -6.00 13.01
C GLY A 70 1.90 -5.09 12.24
N VAL A 71 1.54 -4.68 11.01
CA VAL A 71 2.32 -3.71 10.23
C VAL A 71 2.55 -2.41 10.99
N LEU A 72 1.54 -1.87 11.69
CA LEU A 72 1.64 -0.60 12.41
C LEU A 72 2.32 -0.76 13.78
N VAL A 73 1.93 -1.80 14.52
CA VAL A 73 2.41 -2.02 15.89
C VAL A 73 3.87 -2.44 15.89
N ASN A 74 4.26 -3.38 15.03
CA ASN A 74 5.64 -3.89 14.98
C ASN A 74 6.61 -2.78 14.56
N MET A 75 6.22 -1.96 13.58
CA MET A 75 6.99 -0.79 13.13
C MET A 75 7.30 0.20 14.26
N VAL A 76 6.37 0.41 15.21
CA VAL A 76 6.58 1.37 16.31
C VAL A 76 7.42 0.78 17.45
N HIS A 77 7.32 -0.53 17.69
CA HIS A 77 7.94 -1.18 18.85
C HIS A 77 9.29 -1.83 18.56
N SER A 78 9.63 -2.04 17.28
CA SER A 78 10.87 -2.70 16.89
C SER A 78 11.68 -1.80 15.94
N PRO A 79 12.85 -1.27 16.37
CA PRO A 79 13.69 -0.42 15.53
C PRO A 79 14.28 -1.17 14.33
N ASP A 80 14.37 -2.50 14.41
CA ASP A 80 14.86 -3.38 13.33
C ASP A 80 13.72 -3.88 12.43
N ASP A 81 12.51 -3.35 12.61
CA ASP A 81 11.37 -3.74 11.79
C ASP A 81 11.60 -3.41 10.30
N PRO A 82 11.34 -4.36 9.39
CA PRO A 82 11.57 -4.15 7.96
C PRO A 82 10.67 -3.06 7.38
N VAL A 83 9.45 -2.87 7.91
CA VAL A 83 8.56 -1.77 7.51
C VAL A 83 9.12 -0.43 7.99
N PHE A 84 9.55 -0.34 9.25
CA PHE A 84 10.17 0.88 9.78
C PHE A 84 11.39 1.27 8.95
N THR A 85 12.27 0.31 8.68
CA THR A 85 13.47 0.51 7.84
C THR A 85 13.11 0.98 6.43
N ALA A 86 12.09 0.37 5.80
CA ALA A 86 11.63 0.77 4.47
C ALA A 86 11.07 2.19 4.46
N VAL A 87 10.28 2.57 5.47
CA VAL A 87 9.75 3.93 5.61
C VAL A 87 10.87 4.95 5.79
N VAL A 88 11.86 4.68 6.64
CA VAL A 88 13.01 5.57 6.85
C VAL A 88 13.81 5.76 5.56
N ARG A 89 14.10 4.68 4.82
CA ARG A 89 14.79 4.76 3.52
C ARG A 89 13.98 5.56 2.49
N PHE A 90 12.68 5.27 2.40
CA PHE A 90 11.78 5.95 1.49
C PHE A 90 11.72 7.46 1.74
N VAL A 91 11.60 7.88 3.02
CA VAL A 91 11.54 9.31 3.40
C VAL A 91 12.90 10.00 3.25
N SER A 92 14.01 9.32 3.56
CA SER A 92 15.36 9.88 3.44
C SER A 92 15.90 9.93 2.01
N GLY A 93 15.27 9.22 1.07
CA GLY A 93 15.73 9.12 -0.32
C GLY A 93 16.98 8.25 -0.50
N ALA A 94 17.22 7.33 0.44
CA ALA A 94 18.40 6.45 0.49
C ALA A 94 18.13 5.02 0.01
#